data_AF-A0A3C1F7K3-F1
#
_entry.id   AF-A0A3C1F7K3-F1
#
_cell.length_a   1.000
_cell.length_b   1.000
_cell.length_c   1.000
_cell.angle_alpha   90.00
_cell.angle_beta   90.00
_cell.angle_gamma   90.00
#
_symmetry.space_group_name_H-M   'P 1'
#
loop_
_entity.id
_entity.type
_entity.pdbx_description
1 polymer ?
#
loop_
_entity_poly.entity_id
_entity_poly.type
_entity_poly.pdbx_seq_one_letter_code
_entity_poly.pdbx_strand_id
1 'polypeptide(L)'
;MTEQIETTLNTLKANLTRATEAMATESTTATIKAYSAAKRALDLFQAEQDQTESGERFKNLEQAASWVIKEGYRVSGKTVRNHAHSAGFPKQQKDGSYLLKEIAAYASATWDNPARPALPADGDDDHKKRYLKEQADKLTLANEITRKNYILRSEVEHRCAAAASFLKKDLGNFGPRICDDLVDLVSDYLRGQGLDMEDINLQAVIPDLQERYDKKLDAWLDRYAQSTRFGAETE
;
A
#
# COMPACT_ATOMS: atom_id res chain seq x y z
N MET A 1 46.05 -7.48 -10.18
CA MET A 1 45.64 -7.07 -8.81
C MET A 1 44.14 -7.20 -8.60
N THR A 2 43.31 -6.80 -9.57
CA THR A 2 41.83 -6.97 -9.57
C THR A 2 41.37 -8.42 -9.41
N GLU A 3 41.99 -9.37 -10.10
CA GLU A 3 41.62 -10.80 -10.04
C GLU A 3 41.84 -11.43 -8.65
N GLN A 4 42.90 -11.01 -7.94
CA GLN A 4 43.16 -11.46 -6.56
C GLN A 4 42.15 -10.88 -5.57
N ILE A 5 41.78 -9.61 -5.75
CA ILE A 5 40.77 -8.93 -4.94
C ILE A 5 39.39 -9.59 -5.09
N GLU A 6 38.97 -9.87 -6.32
CA GLU A 6 37.70 -10.54 -6.59
C GLU A 6 37.67 -11.96 -6.02
N THR A 7 38.78 -12.68 -6.13
CA THR A 7 38.94 -14.02 -5.54
C THR A 7 38.82 -13.98 -4.01
N THR A 8 39.46 -13.00 -3.36
CA THR A 8 39.37 -12.81 -1.90
C THR A 8 37.96 -12.43 -1.47
N LEU A 9 37.29 -11.51 -2.19
CA LEU A 9 35.91 -11.10 -1.90
C LEU A 9 34.93 -12.27 -2.02
N ASN A 10 35.05 -13.06 -3.08
CA ASN A 10 34.19 -14.23 -3.30
C ASN A 10 34.39 -15.30 -2.21
N THR A 11 35.63 -15.48 -1.75
CA THR A 11 35.95 -16.40 -0.66
C THR A 11 35.34 -15.94 0.68
N LEU A 12 35.41 -14.63 0.97
CA LEU A 12 34.83 -14.06 2.20
C LEU A 12 33.29 -14.15 2.19
N LYS A 13 32.65 -13.89 1.05
CA LYS A 13 31.20 -14.08 0.89
C LYS A 13 30.79 -15.54 1.11
N ALA A 14 31.51 -16.48 0.51
CA ALA A 14 31.25 -17.91 0.70
C ALA A 14 31.43 -18.37 2.15
N ASN A 15 32.37 -17.77 2.90
CA ASN A 15 32.54 -18.05 4.33
C ASN A 15 31.38 -17.53 5.17
N LEU A 16 30.85 -16.35 4.85
CA LEU A 16 29.68 -15.78 5.53
C LEU A 16 28.42 -16.63 5.26
N THR A 17 28.21 -17.08 4.03
CA THR A 17 27.09 -17.96 3.68
C THR A 17 27.13 -19.26 4.48
N ARG A 18 28.29 -19.94 4.52
CA ARG A 18 28.48 -21.16 5.30
C ARG A 18 28.25 -20.96 6.80
N ALA A 19 28.71 -19.84 7.35
CA ALA A 19 28.50 -19.52 8.77
C ALA A 19 27.02 -19.19 9.08
N THR A 20 26.29 -18.64 8.11
CA THR A 20 24.86 -18.34 8.23
C THR A 20 24.03 -19.61 8.19
N GLU A 21 24.34 -20.53 7.28
CA GLU A 21 23.71 -21.85 7.19
C GLU A 21 23.95 -22.69 8.46
N ALA A 22 25.19 -22.70 8.98
CA ALA A 22 25.52 -23.40 10.22
C ALA A 22 24.79 -22.82 11.44
N MET A 23 24.60 -21.51 11.51
CA MET A 23 23.81 -20.86 12.56
C MET A 23 22.31 -21.15 12.43
N ALA A 24 21.80 -21.32 11.21
CA ALA A 24 20.40 -21.66 10.95
C ALA A 24 20.07 -23.12 11.33
N THR A 25 21.04 -24.03 11.20
CA THR A 25 20.87 -25.44 11.62
C THR A 25 21.06 -25.64 13.12
N GLU A 26 22.08 -25.03 13.73
CA GLU A 26 22.35 -25.13 15.16
C GLU A 26 22.87 -23.80 15.72
N SER A 27 22.04 -23.13 16.52
CA SER A 27 22.41 -21.87 17.20
C SER A 27 23.18 -22.15 18.49
N THR A 28 24.46 -22.51 18.36
CA THR A 28 25.40 -22.68 19.48
C THR A 28 26.33 -21.48 19.62
N THR A 29 26.97 -21.32 20.78
CA THR A 29 27.98 -20.27 21.02
C THR A 29 29.11 -20.30 19.98
N ALA A 30 29.44 -21.49 19.45
CA ALA A 30 30.46 -21.65 18.42
C ALA A 30 30.00 -21.10 17.05
N THR A 31 28.75 -21.37 16.63
CA THR A 31 28.24 -20.89 15.33
C THR A 31 28.02 -19.37 15.33
N ILE A 32 27.59 -18.79 16.46
CA ILE A 32 27.48 -17.34 16.63
C ILE A 32 28.86 -16.65 16.55
N LYS A 33 29.90 -17.25 17.15
CA LYS A 33 31.27 -16.75 17.06
C LYS A 33 31.84 -16.84 15.64
N ALA A 34 31.54 -17.92 14.92
CA ALA A 34 31.95 -18.10 13.53
C ALA A 34 31.29 -17.07 12.59
N TYR A 35 29.98 -16.84 12.76
CA TYR A 35 29.25 -15.83 11.99
C TYR A 35 29.77 -14.40 12.24
N SER A 36 29.94 -14.01 13.50
CA SER A 36 30.46 -12.67 13.84
C SER A 36 31.89 -12.44 13.32
N ALA A 37 32.74 -13.47 13.36
CA ALA A 37 34.10 -13.39 12.80
C ALA A 37 34.10 -13.26 11.26
N ALA A 38 33.27 -14.05 10.57
CA ALA A 38 33.13 -13.98 9.11
C ALA A 38 32.59 -12.62 8.65
N LYS A 39 31.58 -12.08 9.34
CA LYS A 39 31.03 -10.75 9.06
C LYS A 39 32.08 -9.65 9.27
N ARG A 40 32.79 -9.68 10.40
CA ARG A 40 33.84 -8.69 10.69
C ARG A 40 34.99 -8.70 9.68
N ALA A 41 35.36 -9.88 9.18
CA ALA A 41 36.40 -10.01 8.15
C ALA A 41 35.96 -9.40 6.81
N LEU A 42 34.69 -9.56 6.42
CA LEU A 42 34.13 -8.94 5.23
C LEU A 42 34.09 -7.41 5.35
N ASP A 43 33.61 -6.91 6.50
CA ASP A 43 33.50 -5.46 6.76
C ASP A 43 34.88 -4.78 6.75
N LEU A 44 35.90 -5.43 7.34
CA LEU A 44 37.28 -4.91 7.35
C LEU A 44 37.88 -4.87 5.93
N PHE A 45 37.68 -5.92 5.13
CA PHE A 45 38.19 -5.97 3.77
C PHE A 45 37.56 -4.90 2.87
N GLN A 46 36.25 -4.63 3.03
CA GLN A 46 35.57 -3.55 2.32
C GLN A 46 36.08 -2.17 2.75
N ALA A 47 36.27 -1.95 4.05
CA ALA A 47 36.83 -0.71 4.56
C ALA A 47 38.27 -0.46 4.09
N GLU A 48 39.09 -1.51 3.95
CA GLU A 48 40.44 -1.41 3.40
C GLU A 48 40.44 -1.13 1.89
N GLN A 49 39.49 -1.69 1.12
CA GLN A 49 39.30 -1.30 -0.27
C GLN A 49 38.95 0.19 -0.41
N ASP A 50 38.05 0.69 0.44
CA ASP A 50 37.65 2.10 0.44
C ASP A 50 38.81 3.05 0.85
N GLN A 51 39.74 2.58 1.69
CA GLN A 51 40.92 3.37 2.10
C GLN A 51 42.05 3.33 1.07
N THR A 52 42.19 2.25 0.30
CA THR A 52 43.28 2.10 -0.69
C THR A 52 42.98 2.85 -1.99
N GLU A 53 41.70 3.14 -2.28
CA GLU A 53 41.27 4.09 -3.33
C GLU A 53 41.44 5.57 -2.92
N SER A 54 42.50 5.94 -2.21
CA SER A 54 42.82 7.35 -1.96
C SER A 54 43.33 8.00 -3.26
N GLY A 55 42.39 8.29 -4.16
CA GLY A 55 42.60 8.99 -5.41
C GLY A 55 43.09 10.42 -5.19
N GLU A 56 43.48 11.04 -6.29
CA GLU A 56 43.91 12.44 -6.36
C GLU A 56 42.98 13.36 -5.53
N ARG A 57 43.58 14.29 -4.77
CA ARG A 57 42.85 15.21 -3.89
C ARG A 57 43.01 16.64 -4.37
N PHE A 58 41.96 17.43 -4.23
CA PHE A 58 42.03 18.87 -4.39
C PHE A 58 42.44 19.51 -3.07
N LYS A 59 43.47 20.36 -3.07
CA LYS A 59 43.99 21.02 -1.86
C LYS A 59 42.97 21.96 -1.22
N ASN A 60 42.07 22.53 -2.03
CA ASN A 60 41.03 23.44 -1.58
C ASN A 60 39.87 23.47 -2.59
N LEU A 61 38.80 24.17 -2.22
CA LEU A 61 37.59 24.31 -3.03
C LEU A 61 37.85 25.02 -4.36
N GLU A 62 38.84 25.92 -4.43
CA GLU A 62 39.18 26.64 -5.66
C GLU A 62 39.81 25.71 -6.71
N GLN A 63 40.63 24.76 -6.27
CA GLN A 63 41.16 23.71 -7.14
C GLN A 63 40.05 22.78 -7.64
N ALA A 64 39.10 22.40 -6.77
CA ALA A 64 37.94 21.62 -7.17
C ALA A 64 37.09 22.38 -8.21
N ALA A 65 36.79 23.67 -7.96
CA ALA A 65 36.03 24.50 -8.91
C ALA A 65 36.73 24.65 -10.26
N SER A 66 38.05 24.86 -10.25
CA SER A 66 38.86 24.98 -11.46
C SER A 66 38.86 23.67 -12.26
N TRP A 67 38.93 22.52 -11.58
CA TRP A 67 38.85 21.21 -12.22
C TRP A 67 37.49 20.98 -12.88
N VAL A 68 36.40 21.28 -12.18
CA VAL A 68 35.03 21.11 -12.72
C VAL A 68 34.84 21.97 -13.99
N ILE A 69 35.31 23.21 -14.00
CA ILE A 69 35.25 24.08 -15.19
C ILE A 69 36.12 23.52 -16.32
N LYS A 70 37.33 23.05 -16.00
CA LYS A 70 38.27 22.46 -16.96
C LYS A 70 37.71 21.19 -17.61
N GLU A 71 36.98 20.38 -16.85
CA GLU A 71 36.35 19.13 -17.31
C GLU A 71 35.10 19.36 -18.17
N GLY A 72 34.73 20.64 -18.41
CA GLY A 72 33.69 21.02 -19.37
C GLY A 72 32.29 21.17 -18.79
N TYR A 73 32.12 21.08 -17.47
CA TYR A 73 30.82 21.31 -16.84
C TYR A 73 30.39 22.78 -16.95
N ARG A 74 29.11 23.02 -17.25
CA ARG A 74 28.51 24.37 -17.38
C ARG A 74 28.23 24.99 -16.00
N VAL A 75 29.29 25.35 -15.28
CA VAL A 75 29.19 25.94 -13.95
C VAL A 75 30.24 27.03 -13.76
N SER A 76 29.93 28.06 -12.98
CA SER A 76 30.89 29.09 -12.60
C SER A 76 31.56 28.75 -11.26
N GLY A 77 32.78 29.24 -11.03
CA GLY A 77 33.45 29.04 -9.73
C GLY A 77 32.65 29.59 -8.53
N LYS A 78 31.85 30.65 -8.76
CA LYS A 78 30.91 31.19 -7.77
C LYS A 78 29.79 30.21 -7.45
N THR A 79 29.25 29.54 -8.47
CA THR A 79 28.19 28.52 -8.31
C THR A 79 28.71 27.33 -7.52
N VAL A 80 29.93 26.84 -7.81
CA VAL A 80 30.56 25.76 -7.03
C VAL A 80 30.71 26.15 -5.57
N ARG A 81 31.13 27.40 -5.29
CA ARG A 81 31.26 27.91 -3.91
C ARG A 81 29.92 28.00 -3.17
N ASN A 82 28.85 28.40 -3.85
CA ASN A 82 27.51 28.42 -3.25
C ASN A 82 27.01 27.01 -2.90
N HIS A 83 27.32 26.02 -3.75
CA HIS A 83 26.97 24.63 -3.50
C HIS A 83 27.77 23.99 -2.35
N ALA A 84 28.92 24.55 -1.96
CA ALA A 84 29.72 24.01 -0.85
C ALA A 84 28.98 23.94 0.49
N HIS A 85 27.93 24.74 0.66
CA HIS A 85 27.06 24.75 1.84
C HIS A 85 25.72 24.04 1.61
N SER A 86 25.47 23.51 0.42
CA SER A 86 24.23 22.83 0.07
C SER A 86 24.23 21.36 0.54
N ALA A 87 23.05 20.85 0.86
CA ALA A 87 22.90 19.44 1.21
C ALA A 87 23.38 18.54 0.06
N GLY A 88 24.23 17.56 0.38
CA GLY A 88 24.77 16.60 -0.59
C GLY A 88 26.09 17.01 -1.25
N PHE A 89 26.63 18.21 -1.01
CA PHE A 89 27.96 18.56 -1.50
C PHE A 89 29.06 17.78 -0.75
N PRO A 90 30.16 17.38 -1.43
CA PRO A 90 31.29 16.68 -0.80
C PRO A 90 31.83 17.39 0.44
N LYS A 91 32.01 16.65 1.53
CA LYS A 91 32.47 17.22 2.79
C LYS A 91 33.95 17.56 2.72
N GLN A 92 34.31 18.71 3.27
CA GLN A 92 35.71 19.07 3.45
C GLN A 92 36.37 18.11 4.44
N GLN A 93 37.52 17.59 4.07
CA GLN A 93 38.34 16.71 4.91
C GLN A 93 39.00 17.52 6.04
N LYS A 94 39.51 16.83 7.08
CA LYS A 94 40.15 17.49 8.25
C LYS A 94 41.35 18.36 7.88
N ASP A 95 42.01 18.07 6.76
CA ASP A 95 43.15 18.80 6.21
C ASP A 95 42.75 19.97 5.30
N GLY A 96 41.45 20.22 5.13
CA GLY A 96 40.91 21.24 4.26
C GLY A 96 40.75 20.83 2.79
N SER A 97 41.11 19.58 2.45
CA SER A 97 41.06 19.04 1.08
C SER A 97 39.70 18.48 0.70
N TYR A 98 39.51 18.23 -0.60
CA TYR A 98 38.35 17.55 -1.17
C TYR A 98 38.79 16.35 -2.00
N LEU A 99 38.03 15.25 -1.94
CA LEU A 99 38.30 14.05 -2.74
C LEU A 99 37.82 14.24 -4.18
N LEU A 100 38.67 13.91 -5.17
CA LEU A 100 38.30 14.06 -6.58
C LEU A 100 37.09 13.20 -6.95
N LYS A 101 37.02 11.95 -6.46
CA LYS A 101 35.91 11.02 -6.74
C LYS A 101 34.56 11.61 -6.30
N GLU A 102 34.50 12.21 -5.11
CA GLU A 102 33.28 12.81 -4.58
C GLU A 102 32.86 14.06 -5.36
N ILE A 103 33.81 14.93 -5.68
CA ILE A 103 33.57 16.13 -6.50
C ILE A 103 33.11 15.75 -7.91
N ALA A 104 33.75 14.74 -8.51
CA ALA A 104 33.39 14.24 -9.84
C ALA A 104 31.98 13.63 -9.85
N ALA A 105 31.65 12.77 -8.87
CA ALA A 105 30.33 12.17 -8.74
C ALA A 105 29.23 13.23 -8.52
N TYR A 106 29.49 14.21 -7.67
CA TYR A 106 28.57 15.32 -7.43
C TYR A 106 28.36 16.18 -8.70
N ALA A 107 29.47 16.52 -9.38
CA ALA A 107 29.42 17.32 -10.61
C ALA A 107 28.62 16.62 -11.71
N SER A 108 28.83 15.31 -11.91
CA SER A 108 28.10 14.53 -12.91
C SER A 108 26.61 14.38 -12.61
N ALA A 109 26.23 14.37 -11.33
CA ALA A 109 24.82 14.27 -10.93
C ALA A 109 24.09 15.62 -10.95
N THR A 110 24.80 16.73 -10.78
CA THR A 110 24.21 18.05 -10.52
C THR A 110 24.32 19.01 -11.70
N TRP A 111 25.39 18.93 -12.50
CA TRP A 111 25.70 19.92 -13.52
C TRP A 111 25.81 19.29 -14.91
N ASP A 112 25.29 20.01 -15.90
CA ASP A 112 25.38 19.59 -17.30
C ASP A 112 26.82 19.66 -17.82
N ASN A 113 27.26 18.58 -18.47
CA ASN A 113 28.52 18.55 -19.21
C ASN A 113 28.25 18.35 -20.71
N PRO A 114 28.29 19.40 -21.56
CA PRO A 114 28.10 19.26 -23.00
C PRO A 114 29.14 18.37 -23.71
N ALA A 115 30.29 18.10 -23.08
CA ALA A 115 31.32 17.21 -23.63
C ALA A 115 31.06 15.72 -23.31
N ARG A 116 30.16 15.42 -22.38
CA ARG A 116 29.72 14.06 -22.05
C ARG A 116 28.19 13.99 -22.12
N PRO A 117 27.58 13.49 -23.21
CA PRO A 117 26.13 13.39 -23.29
C PRO A 117 25.63 12.61 -22.07
N ALA A 118 24.64 13.18 -21.38
CA ALA A 118 24.08 12.61 -20.17
C ALA A 118 23.69 11.15 -20.41
N LEU A 119 24.27 10.23 -19.65
CA LEU A 119 23.75 8.88 -19.54
C LEU A 119 22.31 9.00 -19.00
N PRO A 120 21.34 8.27 -19.56
CA PRO A 120 19.97 8.36 -19.09
C PRO A 120 19.93 8.04 -17.59
N ALA A 121 19.23 8.88 -16.83
CA ALA A 121 19.03 8.69 -15.40
C ALA A 121 18.13 7.45 -15.19
N ASP A 122 18.75 6.27 -15.16
CA ASP A 122 18.12 4.95 -15.26
C ASP A 122 17.34 4.50 -14.00
N GLY A 123 16.84 5.42 -13.17
CA GLY A 123 16.19 5.04 -11.90
C GLY A 123 14.95 5.84 -11.48
N ASP A 124 14.90 7.14 -11.76
CA ASP A 124 13.86 8.01 -11.20
C ASP A 124 12.69 8.25 -12.17
N ASP A 125 12.96 8.09 -13.47
CA ASP A 125 11.97 8.36 -14.52
C ASP A 125 10.92 7.24 -14.62
N ASP A 126 11.26 6.00 -14.26
CA ASP A 126 10.32 4.87 -14.28
C ASP A 126 9.32 4.94 -13.11
N HIS A 127 9.76 5.34 -11.92
CA HIS A 127 8.86 5.51 -10.77
C HIS A 127 7.87 6.66 -11.02
N LYS A 128 8.35 7.79 -11.55
CA LYS A 128 7.49 8.94 -11.87
C LYS A 128 6.51 8.61 -13.00
N LYS A 129 6.93 7.87 -14.03
CA LYS A 129 6.04 7.39 -15.11
C LYS A 129 5.00 6.40 -14.61
N ARG A 130 5.37 5.45 -13.73
CA ARG A 130 4.42 4.52 -13.11
C ARG A 130 3.39 5.26 -12.26
N TYR A 131 3.83 6.19 -11.42
CA TYR A 131 2.94 7.01 -10.60
C TYR A 131 1.96 7.84 -11.43
N LEU A 132 2.44 8.48 -12.50
CA LEU A 132 1.60 9.26 -13.42
C LEU A 132 0.59 8.36 -14.16
N LYS A 133 1.01 7.16 -14.57
CA LYS A 133 0.12 6.18 -15.19
C LYS A 133 -0.98 5.73 -14.23
N GLU A 134 -0.64 5.41 -12.98
CA GLU A 134 -1.64 5.04 -11.97
C GLU A 134 -2.64 6.17 -11.69
N GLN A 135 -2.19 7.44 -11.66
CA GLN A 135 -3.10 8.57 -11.53
C GLN A 135 -4.03 8.70 -12.74
N ALA A 136 -3.51 8.53 -13.96
CA ALA A 136 -4.30 8.58 -15.18
C ALA A 136 -5.34 7.44 -15.23
N ASP A 137 -4.96 6.24 -14.83
CA ASP A 137 -5.85 5.07 -14.78
C ASP A 137 -6.97 5.29 -13.75
N LYS A 138 -6.65 5.82 -12.56
CA LYS A 138 -7.64 6.20 -11.54
C LYS A 138 -8.62 7.26 -12.04
N LEU A 139 -8.13 8.29 -12.74
CA LEU A 139 -8.95 9.34 -13.35
C LEU A 139 -9.85 8.79 -14.46
N THR A 140 -9.34 7.87 -15.27
CA THR A 140 -10.10 7.22 -16.34
C THR A 140 -11.25 6.40 -15.76
N LEU A 141 -10.98 5.57 -14.75
CA LEU A 141 -12.00 4.81 -14.04
C LEU A 141 -13.06 5.71 -13.38
N ALA A 142 -12.64 6.80 -12.72
CA ALA A 142 -13.57 7.76 -12.13
C ALA A 142 -14.46 8.44 -13.18
N ASN A 143 -13.89 8.78 -14.35
CA ASN A 143 -14.65 9.33 -15.47
C ASN A 143 -15.64 8.32 -16.05
N GLU A 144 -15.28 7.04 -16.14
CA GLU A 144 -16.17 5.98 -16.63
C GLU A 144 -17.32 5.69 -15.65
N ILE A 145 -17.07 5.73 -14.33
CA ILE A 145 -18.11 5.70 -13.29
C ILE A 145 -19.04 6.91 -13.45
N THR A 146 -18.49 8.11 -13.63
CA THR A 146 -19.29 9.35 -13.83
C THR A 146 -20.13 9.29 -15.09
N ARG A 147 -19.61 8.66 -16.16
CA ARG A 147 -20.32 8.42 -17.42
C ARG A 147 -21.34 7.28 -17.34
N LYS A 148 -21.53 6.65 -16.17
CA LYS A 148 -22.45 5.52 -15.92
C LYS A 148 -22.12 4.24 -16.69
N ASN A 149 -20.88 4.09 -17.17
CA ASN A 149 -20.44 2.83 -17.79
C ASN A 149 -20.20 1.74 -16.74
N TYR A 150 -19.92 2.14 -15.49
CA TYR A 150 -19.80 1.24 -14.35
C TYR A 150 -20.66 1.75 -13.20
N ILE A 151 -21.23 0.83 -12.44
CA ILE A 151 -21.96 1.12 -11.20
C ILE A 151 -21.10 0.63 -10.05
N LEU A 152 -20.90 1.48 -9.05
CA LEU A 152 -20.17 1.11 -7.85
C LEU A 152 -20.95 0.03 -7.09
N ARG A 153 -20.28 -1.09 -6.81
CA ARG A 153 -20.86 -2.19 -6.02
C ARG A 153 -21.43 -1.69 -4.69
N SER A 154 -20.71 -0.79 -4.00
CA SER A 154 -21.17 -0.18 -2.75
C SER A 154 -22.45 0.64 -2.91
N GLU A 155 -22.64 1.31 -4.05
CA GLU A 155 -23.87 2.07 -4.33
C GLU A 155 -25.04 1.11 -4.57
N VAL A 156 -24.82 0.02 -5.31
CA VAL A 156 -25.84 -1.03 -5.51
C VAL A 156 -26.20 -1.67 -4.18
N GLU A 157 -25.21 -2.06 -3.38
CA GLU A 157 -25.42 -2.66 -2.05
C GLU A 157 -26.19 -1.70 -1.13
N HIS A 158 -25.85 -0.41 -1.13
CA HIS A 158 -26.57 0.58 -0.33
C HIS A 158 -28.02 0.76 -0.82
N ARG A 159 -28.26 0.81 -2.14
CA ARG A 159 -29.62 0.92 -2.70
C ARG A 159 -30.45 -0.31 -2.36
N CYS A 160 -29.88 -1.51 -2.49
CA CYS A 160 -30.53 -2.77 -2.12
C CYS A 160 -30.80 -2.84 -0.63
N ALA A 161 -29.86 -2.45 0.23
CA ALA A 161 -30.04 -2.41 1.68
C ALA A 161 -31.13 -1.40 2.09
N ALA A 162 -31.17 -0.22 1.46
CA ALA A 162 -32.22 0.77 1.69
C ALA A 162 -33.60 0.25 1.28
N ALA A 163 -33.70 -0.39 0.10
CA ALA A 163 -34.94 -1.00 -0.38
C ALA A 163 -35.41 -2.14 0.54
N ALA A 164 -34.50 -3.01 1.00
CA ALA A 164 -34.80 -4.08 1.93
C ALA A 164 -35.27 -3.54 3.30
N SER A 165 -34.63 -2.48 3.81
CA SER A 165 -35.02 -1.82 5.05
C SER A 165 -36.42 -1.20 4.94
N PHE A 166 -36.71 -0.54 3.81
CA PHE A 166 -38.04 -0.01 3.54
C PHE A 166 -39.10 -1.12 3.48
N LEU A 167 -38.84 -2.20 2.76
CA LEU A 167 -39.74 -3.35 2.66
C LEU A 167 -39.99 -3.99 4.04
N LYS A 168 -38.94 -4.18 4.86
CA LYS A 168 -39.08 -4.69 6.23
C LYS A 168 -40.02 -3.80 7.06
N LYS A 169 -39.82 -2.48 7.00
CA LYS A 169 -40.66 -1.51 7.73
C LYS A 169 -42.11 -1.56 7.24
N ASP A 170 -42.31 -1.65 5.93
CA ASP A 170 -43.66 -1.68 5.34
C ASP A 170 -44.40 -2.96 5.73
N LEU A 171 -43.73 -4.13 5.68
CA LEU A 171 -44.29 -5.40 6.12
C LEU A 171 -44.65 -5.41 7.62
N GLY A 172 -43.83 -4.77 8.47
CA GLY A 172 -44.13 -4.62 9.90
C GLY A 172 -45.37 -3.74 10.15
N ASN A 173 -45.57 -2.69 9.35
CA ASN A 173 -46.75 -1.82 9.46
C ASN A 173 -48.00 -2.45 8.84
N PHE A 174 -47.84 -3.34 7.87
CA PHE A 174 -48.93 -4.00 7.15
C PHE A 174 -49.61 -5.09 7.99
N GLY A 175 -48.84 -5.82 8.81
CA GLY A 175 -49.33 -6.91 9.65
C GLY A 175 -50.52 -6.54 10.53
N PRO A 176 -50.40 -5.51 11.40
CA PRO A 176 -51.49 -5.07 12.26
C PRO A 176 -52.78 -4.76 11.50
N ARG A 177 -52.67 -4.10 10.34
CA ARG A 177 -53.84 -3.75 9.51
C ARG A 177 -54.54 -4.99 8.95
N ILE A 178 -53.78 -5.97 8.45
CA ILE A 178 -54.35 -7.23 8.00
C ILE A 178 -55.04 -7.97 9.15
N CYS A 179 -54.45 -7.98 10.36
CA CYS A 179 -55.05 -8.63 11.51
C CYS A 179 -56.41 -8.01 11.86
N ASP A 180 -56.51 -6.68 11.82
CA ASP A 180 -57.76 -5.95 12.05
C ASP A 180 -58.79 -6.28 10.94
N ASP A 181 -58.40 -6.18 9.67
CA ASP A 181 -59.26 -6.48 8.51
C ASP A 181 -59.78 -7.95 8.54
N LEU A 182 -58.95 -8.90 8.96
CA LEU A 182 -59.33 -10.31 9.08
C LEU A 182 -60.33 -10.53 10.22
N VAL A 183 -60.16 -9.84 11.35
CA VAL A 183 -61.10 -9.91 12.47
C VAL A 183 -62.45 -9.31 12.08
N ASP A 184 -62.45 -8.20 11.35
CA ASP A 184 -63.67 -7.58 10.83
C ASP A 184 -64.37 -8.49 9.81
N LEU A 185 -63.63 -9.09 8.88
CA LEU A 185 -64.17 -10.04 7.90
C LEU A 185 -64.81 -11.27 8.57
N VAL A 186 -64.14 -11.85 9.58
CA VAL A 186 -64.68 -12.99 10.33
C VAL A 186 -65.91 -12.58 11.14
N SER A 187 -65.89 -11.39 11.75
CA SER A 187 -67.02 -10.84 12.49
C SER A 187 -68.25 -10.69 11.60
N ASP A 188 -68.08 -10.14 10.40
CA ASP A 188 -69.16 -9.97 9.42
C ASP A 188 -69.68 -11.30 8.88
N TYR A 189 -68.80 -12.27 8.64
CA TYR A 189 -69.19 -13.62 8.23
C TYR A 189 -70.05 -14.32 9.28
N LEU A 190 -69.65 -14.28 10.56
CA LEU A 190 -70.39 -14.91 11.66
C LEU A 190 -71.75 -14.24 11.88
N ARG A 191 -71.81 -12.90 11.79
CA ARG A 191 -73.07 -12.14 11.84
C ARG A 191 -74.01 -12.55 10.70
N GLY A 192 -73.48 -12.73 9.48
CA GLY A 192 -74.24 -13.20 8.32
C GLY A 192 -74.79 -14.63 8.47
N GLN A 193 -74.20 -15.45 9.35
CA GLN A 193 -74.69 -16.79 9.68
C GLN A 193 -75.72 -16.81 10.82
N GLY A 194 -76.07 -15.65 11.39
CA GLY A 194 -77.02 -15.54 12.50
C GLY A 194 -76.48 -16.03 13.84
N LEU A 195 -75.16 -16.10 13.99
CA LEU A 195 -74.51 -16.39 15.28
C LEU A 195 -74.52 -15.13 16.13
N ASP A 196 -74.95 -15.27 17.39
CA ASP A 196 -75.00 -14.17 18.33
C ASP A 196 -73.59 -13.82 18.81
N MET A 197 -73.17 -12.58 18.56
CA MET A 197 -71.79 -12.13 18.76
C MET A 197 -71.54 -11.59 20.18
N GLU A 198 -72.56 -11.55 21.05
CA GLU A 198 -72.47 -10.98 22.40
C GLU A 198 -71.45 -11.68 23.30
N ASP A 199 -71.18 -12.98 23.06
CA ASP A 199 -70.24 -13.78 23.86
C ASP A 199 -68.83 -13.90 23.25
N ILE A 200 -68.62 -13.45 22.00
CA ILE A 200 -67.34 -13.66 21.29
C ILE A 200 -66.64 -12.33 21.07
N ASN A 201 -65.72 -11.98 21.98
CA ASN A 201 -64.83 -10.84 21.81
C ASN A 201 -63.65 -11.19 20.87
N LEU A 202 -63.88 -11.22 19.56
CA LEU A 202 -62.84 -11.47 18.56
C LEU A 202 -61.70 -10.44 18.59
N GLN A 203 -61.99 -9.21 19.05
CA GLN A 203 -60.99 -8.15 19.21
C GLN A 203 -59.91 -8.52 20.25
N ALA A 204 -60.23 -9.37 21.22
CA ALA A 204 -59.27 -9.85 22.20
C ALA A 204 -58.17 -10.74 21.60
N VAL A 205 -58.37 -11.26 20.37
CA VAL A 205 -57.43 -12.14 19.68
C VAL A 205 -56.43 -11.35 18.82
N ILE A 206 -56.68 -10.05 18.57
CA ILE A 206 -55.82 -9.19 17.76
C ILE A 206 -54.37 -9.13 18.29
N PRO A 207 -54.11 -8.92 19.59
CA PRO A 207 -52.73 -8.88 20.10
C PRO A 207 -51.96 -10.18 19.82
N ASP A 208 -52.60 -11.34 20.01
CA ASP A 208 -52.00 -12.65 19.77
C ASP A 208 -51.75 -12.89 18.27
N LEU A 209 -52.62 -12.40 17.39
CA LEU A 209 -52.44 -12.49 15.94
C LEU A 209 -51.28 -11.61 15.46
N GLN A 210 -51.18 -10.39 15.99
CA GLN A 210 -50.08 -9.47 15.71
C GLN A 210 -48.74 -10.07 16.17
N GLU A 211 -48.67 -10.61 17.40
CA GLU A 211 -47.45 -11.26 17.91
C GLU A 211 -47.05 -12.46 17.04
N ARG A 212 -48.01 -13.28 16.59
CA ARG A 212 -47.74 -14.40 15.68
C ARG A 212 -47.27 -13.94 14.31
N TYR A 213 -47.83 -12.85 13.79
CA TYR A 213 -47.40 -12.26 12.52
C TYR A 213 -45.95 -11.77 12.63
N ASP A 214 -45.64 -10.99 13.67
CA ASP A 214 -44.30 -10.44 13.89
C ASP A 214 -43.26 -11.54 14.04
N LYS A 215 -43.55 -12.59 14.83
CA LYS A 215 -42.65 -13.77 14.96
C LYS A 215 -42.40 -14.47 13.62
N LYS A 216 -43.43 -14.59 12.77
CA LYS A 216 -43.28 -15.19 11.44
C LYS A 216 -42.50 -14.29 10.49
N LEU A 217 -42.73 -12.98 10.55
CA LEU A 217 -42.03 -11.99 9.75
C LEU A 217 -40.53 -11.99 10.10
N ASP A 218 -40.18 -11.98 11.39
CA ASP A 218 -38.80 -12.04 11.84
C ASP A 218 -38.12 -13.35 11.42
N ALA A 219 -38.77 -14.50 11.62
CA ALA A 219 -38.24 -15.78 11.18
C ALA A 219 -38.02 -15.85 9.65
N TRP A 220 -38.91 -15.22 8.88
CA TRP A 220 -38.77 -15.12 7.43
C TRP A 220 -37.59 -14.22 7.06
N LEU A 221 -37.47 -13.03 7.67
CA LEU A 221 -36.38 -12.10 7.43
C LEU A 221 -35.02 -12.69 7.81
N ASP A 222 -34.93 -13.37 8.95
CA ASP A 222 -33.69 -14.04 9.40
C ASP A 222 -33.24 -15.10 8.40
N ARG A 223 -34.17 -15.83 7.79
CA ARG A 223 -33.85 -16.83 6.76
C ARG A 223 -33.20 -16.21 5.52
N TYR A 224 -33.66 -15.03 5.11
CA TYR A 224 -33.12 -14.32 3.93
C TYR A 224 -31.93 -13.41 4.25
N ALA A 225 -31.72 -13.09 5.53
CA ALA A 225 -30.53 -12.38 5.99
C ALA A 225 -29.28 -13.28 6.05
N GLN A 226 -29.45 -14.61 6.02
CA GLN A 226 -28.33 -15.54 5.93
C GLN A 226 -27.57 -15.34 4.62
N SER A 227 -26.24 -15.21 4.72
CA SER A 227 -25.34 -15.15 3.58
C SER A 227 -25.55 -16.38 2.70
N THR A 228 -26.20 -16.18 1.55
CA THR A 228 -26.03 -17.10 0.42
C THR A 228 -24.60 -16.90 -0.03
N ARG A 229 -23.75 -17.91 0.18
CA ARG A 229 -22.44 -17.97 -0.49
C ARG A 229 -22.74 -17.93 -1.98
N PHE A 230 -22.63 -16.76 -2.59
CA PHE A 230 -22.42 -16.67 -4.02
C PHE A 230 -21.07 -17.32 -4.27
N GLY A 231 -21.11 -18.60 -4.64
CA GLY A 231 -19.93 -19.30 -5.11
C GLY A 231 -19.40 -18.54 -6.31
N ALA A 232 -18.39 -17.71 -6.10
CA ALA A 232 -17.44 -17.45 -7.15
C ALA A 232 -16.72 -18.78 -7.37
N GLU A 233 -17.29 -19.64 -8.21
CA GLU A 233 -16.51 -20.66 -8.90
C GLU A 233 -15.50 -19.89 -9.74
N THR A 234 -14.31 -19.73 -9.18
CA THR A 234 -13.13 -19.30 -9.90
C THR A 234 -12.74 -20.45 -10.83
N GLU A 235 -13.17 -20.35 -12.09
CA GLU A 235 -12.43 -20.94 -13.21
C GLU A 235 -11.33 -19.97 -13.68
#